data_AF-A0A673FR08-F1
#
_entry.id   AF-A0A673FR08-F1
#
_cell.length_a   1.000
_cell.length_b   1.000
_cell.length_c   1.000
_cell.angle_alpha   90.00
_cell.angle_beta   90.00
_cell.angle_gamma   90.00
#
_symmetry.space_group_name_H-M   'P 1'
#
loop_
_entity.id
_entity.type
_entity.pdbx_description
1 polymer ?
#
loop_
_entity_poly.entity_id
_entity_poly.type
_entity_poly.pdbx_seq_one_letter_code
_entity_poly.pdbx_strand_id
1 'polypeptide(L)'
;MEAEHYSSTPVLEPFLDKNTHLNEQIFQYSPPFGFLDMKNKLQEILDLLPASSEERRGVRDCRRCLVIGNGGILKGLGLGPLLNQFDTIIRLNSGPVRGFSADVGNRTSIRMSYPEGSP
;
A
#
# COMPACT_ATOMS: atom_id res chain seq x y z
N MET A 1 37.86 -5.98 -12.28
CA MET A 1 37.17 -5.43 -11.11
C MET A 1 35.69 -5.70 -11.37
N GLU A 2 35.24 -6.87 -10.97
CA GLU A 2 33.87 -7.32 -11.22
C GLU A 2 32.95 -6.62 -10.22
N ALA A 3 31.88 -6.01 -10.72
CA ALA A 3 30.84 -5.42 -9.88
C ALA A 3 30.08 -6.58 -9.23
N GLU A 4 30.14 -6.65 -7.90
CA GLU A 4 29.40 -7.63 -7.13
C GLU A 4 27.91 -7.50 -7.44
N HIS A 5 27.33 -8.57 -8.00
CA HIS A 5 25.90 -8.76 -8.13
C HIS A 5 25.28 -8.60 -6.73
N TYR A 6 24.55 -7.51 -6.52
CA TYR A 6 23.77 -7.28 -5.30
C TYR A 6 22.75 -8.42 -5.22
N SER A 7 23.05 -9.42 -4.38
CA SER A 7 22.12 -10.49 -4.03
C SER A 7 20.85 -9.82 -3.53
N SER A 8 19.79 -9.90 -4.33
CA SER A 8 18.48 -9.37 -3.96
C SER A 8 17.95 -10.26 -2.83
N THR A 9 18.24 -9.85 -1.60
CA THR A 9 17.50 -10.31 -0.42
C THR A 9 16.01 -10.14 -0.76
N PRO A 10 15.18 -11.20 -0.62
CA PRO A 10 13.81 -11.17 -1.09
C PRO A 10 13.13 -9.97 -0.44
N VAL A 11 12.58 -9.08 -1.27
CA VAL A 11 11.62 -8.10 -0.80
C VAL A 11 10.54 -8.93 -0.11
N LEU A 12 10.45 -8.85 1.22
CA LEU A 12 9.33 -9.43 1.94
C LEU A 12 8.05 -8.94 1.26
N GLU A 13 7.16 -9.87 0.94
CA GLU A 13 5.88 -9.56 0.30
C GLU A 13 5.22 -8.36 1.01
N PRO A 14 4.88 -7.28 0.29
CA PRO A 14 4.44 -6.02 0.92
C PRO A 14 3.07 -6.12 1.59
N PHE A 15 2.34 -7.21 1.33
CA PHE A 15 1.04 -7.49 1.93
C PHE A 15 1.10 -8.85 2.62
N LEU A 16 0.53 -8.92 3.82
CA LEU A 16 0.20 -10.18 4.46
C LEU A 16 -1.18 -10.63 3.94
N ASP A 17 -1.34 -11.93 3.80
CA ASP A 17 -2.53 -12.61 3.32
C ASP A 17 -2.72 -13.94 4.06
N LYS A 18 -3.77 -14.68 3.70
CA LYS A 18 -4.05 -15.98 4.30
C LYS A 18 -2.92 -17.02 4.17
N ASN A 19 -2.14 -16.95 3.10
CA ASN A 19 -1.09 -17.92 2.78
C ASN A 19 0.30 -17.47 3.29
N THR A 20 0.35 -16.36 4.03
CA THR A 20 1.61 -15.79 4.47
C THR A 20 2.32 -16.72 5.45
N HIS A 21 3.55 -17.10 5.08
CA HIS A 21 4.42 -17.87 5.94
C HIS A 21 5.12 -16.97 6.95
N LEU A 22 4.73 -17.09 8.22
CA LEU A 22 5.31 -16.30 9.31
C LEU A 22 6.68 -16.86 9.70
N ASN A 23 7.69 -15.98 9.75
CA ASN A 23 9.01 -16.28 10.25
C ASN A 23 9.16 -15.77 11.70
N GLU A 24 10.12 -16.30 12.45
CA GLU A 24 10.37 -15.85 13.83
C GLU A 24 10.88 -14.39 13.89
N GLN A 25 11.34 -13.82 12.77
CA GLN A 25 11.78 -12.42 12.71
C GLN A 25 10.62 -11.44 12.88
N ILE A 26 9.42 -11.78 12.39
CA ILE A 26 8.23 -10.93 12.49
C ILE A 26 7.78 -10.73 13.94
N PHE A 27 8.21 -11.59 14.86
CA PHE A 27 7.86 -11.54 16.28
C PHE A 27 8.95 -10.89 17.16
N GLN A 28 10.02 -10.33 16.57
CA GLN A 28 11.10 -9.70 17.32
C GLN A 28 10.78 -8.29 17.82
N TYR A 29 9.86 -7.59 17.15
CA TYR A 29 9.54 -6.20 17.42
C TYR A 29 8.04 -6.03 17.68
N SER A 30 7.68 -5.04 18.50
CA SER A 30 6.29 -4.63 18.68
C SER A 30 5.73 -3.95 17.43
N PRO A 31 4.39 -3.90 17.28
CA PRO A 31 3.76 -3.08 16.23
C PRO A 31 4.26 -1.61 16.28
N PRO A 32 4.45 -0.96 15.12
CA PRO A 32 4.13 -1.40 13.76
C PRO A 32 5.26 -2.18 13.05
N PHE A 33 6.41 -2.42 13.72
CA PHE A 33 7.59 -3.03 13.09
C PHE A 33 7.63 -4.56 13.20
N GLY A 34 6.69 -5.15 13.95
CA GLY A 34 6.50 -6.58 14.09
C GLY A 34 5.24 -6.89 14.88
N PHE A 35 5.14 -8.11 15.38
CA PHE A 35 3.97 -8.64 16.10
C PHE A 35 4.38 -9.37 17.40
N LEU A 36 5.41 -8.87 18.10
CA LEU A 36 5.86 -9.41 19.40
C LEU A 36 4.66 -9.73 20.31
N ASP A 37 4.63 -10.94 20.85
CA ASP A 37 3.56 -11.49 21.71
C ASP A 37 2.14 -11.51 21.10
N MET A 38 2.00 -11.37 19.77
CA MET A 38 0.71 -11.32 19.07
C MET A 38 0.49 -12.50 18.11
N LYS A 39 1.25 -13.60 18.20
CA LYS A 39 1.20 -14.73 17.27
C LYS A 39 -0.22 -15.27 17.00
N ASN A 40 -0.98 -15.57 18.06
CA ASN A 40 -2.33 -16.10 17.92
C ASN A 40 -3.27 -15.10 17.26
N LYS A 41 -3.22 -13.83 17.69
CA LYS A 41 -4.05 -12.75 17.14
C LYS A 41 -3.71 -12.45 15.69
N LEU A 42 -2.43 -12.52 15.31
CA LEU A 42 -1.99 -12.37 13.93
C LEU A 42 -2.56 -13.51 13.08
N GLN A 43 -2.45 -14.77 13.52
CA GLN A 43 -3.00 -15.91 12.78
C GLN A 43 -4.51 -15.79 12.58
N GLU A 44 -5.26 -15.42 13.62
CA GLU A 44 -6.71 -15.17 13.53
C GLU A 44 -7.04 -14.10 12.47
N ILE A 45 -6.24 -13.03 12.38
CA ILE A 45 -6.41 -12.00 11.35
C ILE A 45 -6.10 -12.55 9.96
N LEU A 46 -4.98 -13.28 9.78
CA LEU A 46 -4.60 -13.84 8.48
C LEU A 46 -5.66 -14.82 7.94
N ASP A 47 -6.28 -15.60 8.81
CA ASP A 47 -7.35 -16.54 8.43
C ASP A 47 -8.61 -15.83 7.91
N LEU A 48 -8.83 -14.56 8.29
CA LEU A 48 -9.92 -13.71 7.81
C LEU A 48 -9.57 -12.98 6.49
N LEU A 49 -8.30 -12.88 6.14
CA LEU A 49 -7.88 -12.22 4.90
C LEU A 49 -8.17 -13.12 3.68
N PRO A 50 -8.43 -12.53 2.51
CA PRO A 50 -8.42 -13.31 1.28
C PRO A 50 -7.00 -13.88 1.06
N ALA A 51 -6.92 -15.06 0.45
CA ALA A 51 -5.67 -15.45 -0.21
C ALA A 51 -5.36 -14.40 -1.27
N SER A 52 -4.09 -14.01 -1.45
CA SER A 52 -3.72 -13.11 -2.52
C SER A 52 -4.27 -13.64 -3.84
N SER A 53 -5.18 -12.89 -4.44
CA SER A 53 -5.59 -13.19 -5.78
C SER A 53 -4.47 -12.70 -6.70
N GLU A 54 -3.95 -13.57 -7.56
CA GLU A 54 -3.10 -13.18 -8.69
C GLU A 54 -3.81 -12.18 -9.64
N GLU A 55 -5.10 -11.90 -9.36
CA GLU A 55 -5.99 -10.93 -9.97
C GLU A 55 -5.51 -9.50 -9.76
N ARG A 56 -4.41 -9.18 -10.43
CA ARG A 56 -4.29 -8.00 -11.28
C ARG A 56 -3.03 -8.00 -12.10
N ARG A 57 -2.38 -9.14 -12.40
CA ARG A 57 -1.51 -9.24 -13.59
C ARG A 57 -2.35 -9.22 -14.89
N GLY A 58 -3.23 -8.24 -15.02
CA GLY A 58 -3.75 -7.83 -16.32
C GLY A 58 -2.57 -7.51 -17.23
N VAL A 59 -2.63 -8.05 -18.43
CA VAL A 59 -1.63 -7.99 -19.51
C VAL A 59 -1.41 -6.54 -19.96
N ARG A 60 -0.71 -5.76 -19.15
CA ARG A 60 -0.11 -4.48 -19.52
C ARG A 60 1.31 -4.51 -19.00
N ASP A 61 2.26 -4.47 -19.93
CA ASP A 61 3.69 -4.53 -19.64
C ASP A 61 4.19 -3.28 -18.89
N CYS A 62 3.40 -2.20 -18.87
CA CYS A 62 3.68 -0.97 -18.12
C CYS A 62 2.47 -0.56 -17.26
N ARG A 63 2.70 -0.43 -15.95
CA ARG A 63 1.76 0.19 -15.00
C ARG A 63 2.34 1.50 -14.50
N ARG A 64 1.55 2.56 -14.55
CA ARG A 64 1.87 3.87 -14.01
C ARG A 64 1.17 4.06 -12.68
N CYS A 65 1.95 4.16 -11.61
CA CYS A 65 1.45 4.39 -10.26
C CYS A 65 1.62 5.86 -9.86
N LEU A 66 0.65 6.40 -9.14
CA LEU A 66 0.68 7.74 -8.56
C LEU A 66 0.38 7.65 -7.07
N VAL A 67 1.25 8.24 -6.25
CA VAL A 67 1.05 8.37 -4.80
C VAL A 67 0.67 9.82 -4.49
N ILE A 68 -0.46 10.01 -3.83
CA ILE A 68 -0.97 11.34 -3.46
C ILE A 68 -0.93 11.46 -1.94
N GLY A 69 0.02 12.26 -1.44
CA GLY A 69 0.05 12.68 -0.05
C GLY A 69 -1.00 13.75 0.27
N ASN A 70 -1.08 14.16 1.54
CA ASN A 70 -2.13 15.08 2.02
C ASN A 70 -1.69 16.55 2.10
N GLY A 71 -0.54 16.88 1.51
CA GLY A 71 -0.01 18.24 1.50
C GLY A 71 -0.89 19.19 0.66
N GLY A 72 -1.03 20.44 1.13
CA GLY A 72 -1.91 21.43 0.49
C GLY A 72 -1.43 21.99 -0.86
N ILE A 73 -0.25 21.58 -1.34
CA ILE A 73 0.36 22.13 -2.57
C ILE A 73 -0.48 21.90 -3.83
N LEU A 74 -1.35 20.88 -3.83
CA LEU A 74 -2.20 20.57 -4.97
C LEU A 74 -3.43 21.48 -5.09
N LYS A 75 -3.78 22.23 -4.02
CA LYS A 75 -4.99 23.04 -3.98
C LYS A 75 -4.95 24.15 -5.04
N GLY A 76 -6.00 24.23 -5.86
CA GLY A 76 -6.15 25.20 -6.94
C GLY A 76 -5.35 24.89 -8.21
N LEU A 77 -4.59 23.78 -8.26
CA LEU A 77 -3.80 23.44 -9.44
C LEU A 77 -4.63 22.75 -10.55
N GLY A 78 -5.85 22.30 -10.26
CA GLY A 78 -6.72 21.71 -11.27
C GLY A 78 -6.19 20.41 -11.90
N LEU A 79 -5.29 19.70 -11.21
CA LEU A 79 -4.60 18.52 -11.75
C LEU A 79 -5.46 17.25 -11.78
N GLY A 80 -6.67 17.26 -11.22
CA GLY A 80 -7.50 16.08 -11.03
C GLY A 80 -7.72 15.23 -12.31
N PRO A 81 -8.06 15.83 -13.47
CA PRO A 81 -8.17 15.09 -14.73
C PRO A 81 -6.87 14.42 -15.18
N LEU A 82 -5.71 15.02 -14.90
CA LEU A 82 -4.40 14.43 -15.19
C LEU A 82 -4.11 13.26 -14.24
N LEU A 83 -4.31 13.46 -12.94
CA LEU A 83 -4.03 12.44 -11.92
C LEU A 83 -4.90 11.19 -12.11
N ASN A 84 -6.13 11.35 -12.59
CA ASN A 84 -7.06 10.26 -12.87
C ASN A 84 -6.63 9.31 -14.02
N GLN A 85 -5.63 9.68 -14.83
CA GLN A 85 -5.15 8.88 -15.96
C GLN A 85 -4.19 7.75 -15.55
N PHE A 86 -3.70 7.74 -14.31
CA PHE A 86 -2.80 6.69 -13.82
C PHE A 86 -3.55 5.37 -13.58
N ASP A 87 -2.83 4.25 -13.73
CA ASP A 87 -3.39 2.91 -13.57
C ASP A 87 -3.72 2.60 -12.11
N THR A 88 -2.78 2.95 -11.22
CA THR A 88 -2.90 2.78 -9.77
C THR A 88 -2.73 4.12 -9.07
N ILE A 89 -3.74 4.52 -8.28
CA ILE A 89 -3.69 5.73 -7.48
C ILE A 89 -3.73 5.35 -6.00
N ILE A 90 -2.64 5.66 -5.28
CA ILE A 90 -2.47 5.37 -3.86
C ILE A 90 -2.70 6.67 -3.08
N ARG A 91 -3.63 6.64 -2.12
CA ARG A 91 -3.89 7.74 -1.19
C ARG A 91 -3.61 7.31 0.25
N LEU A 92 -3.40 8.28 1.12
CA LEU A 92 -3.01 8.05 2.51
C LEU A 92 -4.03 8.67 3.47
N ASN A 93 -4.34 7.98 4.56
CA ASN A 93 -5.00 8.54 5.75
C ASN A 93 -6.31 9.29 5.40
N SER A 94 -6.59 10.42 6.05
CA SER A 94 -7.76 11.28 5.80
C SER A 94 -7.64 12.26 4.62
N GLY A 95 -6.77 12.01 3.63
CA GLY A 95 -6.63 12.89 2.45
C GLY A 95 -7.96 13.16 1.73
N PRO A 96 -8.46 14.41 1.69
CA PRO A 96 -9.81 14.69 1.22
C PRO A 96 -9.90 14.63 -0.30
N VAL A 97 -10.95 13.96 -0.81
CA VAL A 97 -11.30 13.92 -2.24
C VAL A 97 -12.54 14.77 -2.50
N ARG A 98 -13.57 14.63 -1.65
CA ARG A 98 -14.80 15.41 -1.75
C ARG A 98 -14.49 16.90 -1.55
N GLY A 99 -14.95 17.74 -2.47
CA GLY A 99 -14.67 19.18 -2.47
C GLY A 99 -13.31 19.57 -3.07
N PHE A 100 -12.43 18.60 -3.36
CA PHE A 100 -11.09 18.83 -3.92
C PHE A 100 -10.82 18.05 -5.20
N SER A 101 -11.83 17.34 -5.75
CA SER A 101 -11.64 16.43 -6.89
C SER A 101 -11.13 17.11 -8.16
N ALA A 102 -11.38 18.41 -8.33
CA ALA A 102 -10.80 19.19 -9.42
C ALA A 102 -9.27 19.25 -9.34
N ASP A 103 -8.71 19.28 -8.13
CA ASP A 103 -7.28 19.37 -7.86
C ASP A 103 -6.63 18.00 -7.71
N VAL A 104 -7.27 17.10 -6.96
CA VAL A 104 -6.66 15.82 -6.55
C VAL A 104 -7.20 14.61 -7.28
N GLY A 105 -8.18 14.78 -8.18
CA GLY A 105 -8.87 13.69 -8.88
C GLY A 105 -9.92 13.00 -8.00
N ASN A 106 -10.67 12.06 -8.59
CA ASN A 106 -11.75 11.33 -7.91
C ASN A 106 -11.54 9.81 -7.89
N ARG A 107 -10.47 9.29 -8.51
CA ARG A 107 -10.11 7.87 -8.46
C ARG A 107 -9.17 7.57 -7.28
N THR A 108 -9.34 6.38 -6.71
CA THR A 108 -8.46 5.78 -5.69
C THR A 108 -8.43 4.28 -5.93
N SER A 109 -7.25 3.70 -6.11
CA SER A 109 -7.07 2.25 -6.28
C SER A 109 -6.70 1.58 -4.94
N ILE A 110 -5.83 2.23 -4.17
CA ILE A 110 -5.42 1.79 -2.83
C ILE A 110 -5.51 2.98 -1.89
N ARG A 111 -6.04 2.78 -0.69
CA ARG A 111 -5.95 3.76 0.40
C ARG A 111 -5.26 3.12 1.59
N MET A 112 -4.05 3.59 1.89
CA MET A 112 -3.31 3.13 3.06
C MET A 112 -3.71 3.96 4.26
N SER A 113 -4.03 3.29 5.37
CA SER A 113 -4.37 3.93 6.63
C SER A 113 -4.10 2.99 7.79
N TYR A 114 -4.22 3.52 9.00
CA TYR A 114 -4.17 2.84 10.27
C TYR A 114 -5.33 3.39 11.13
N PRO A 115 -5.78 2.70 12.18
CA PRO A 115 -7.04 3.02 12.87
C PRO A 115 -7.21 4.49 13.26
N GLU A 116 -6.16 5.16 13.73
CA GLU A 116 -6.18 6.55 14.16
C GLU A 116 -5.95 7.56 13.02
N GLY A 117 -5.47 7.08 11.86
CA GLY A 117 -5.09 7.90 10.70
C GLY A 117 -6.24 8.22 9.74
N SER A 118 -7.43 7.65 9.95
CA SER A 118 -8.63 7.96 9.18
C SER A 118 -9.90 7.82 10.04
N PRO A 119 -10.12 8.74 11.00
CA PRO A 119 -11.32 8.76 11.84
C PRO A 119 -12.60 9.07 11.05
#